data_AF-C6HF91-F1
#
_entry.id   AF-C6HF91-F1
#
_cell.length_a   1.000
_cell.length_b   1.000
_cell.length_c   1.000
_cell.angle_alpha   90.00
_cell.angle_beta   90.00
_cell.angle_gamma   90.00
#
_symmetry.space_group_name_H-M   'P 1'
#
loop_
_entity.id
_entity.type
_entity.pdbx_description
1 polymer ?
#
loop_
_entity_poly.entity_id
_entity_poly.type
_entity_poly.pdbx_seq_one_letter_code
_entity_poly.pdbx_strand_id
1 'polypeptide(L)'
;MEFMVIKVLLNIDHTYQHDLKLFFYMLIWQCAHHGWEFKPPQTSHQLQKRPESSTLKKWYTGTYEEIATYKQGNMEAGGFERFLMKEFPPWFDWVKPLCRTIRRILFPHGEEGLIVGTPQDPQRLYDPIIKAYDDTIALIETE
;
A
#
# COMPACT_ATOMS: atom_id res chain seq x y z
N MET A 1 -13.62 -3.20 -11.43
CA MET A 1 -14.18 -2.93 -10.08
C MET A 1 -13.11 -3.02 -8.98
N GLU A 2 -11.82 -3.04 -9.31
CA GLU A 2 -10.72 -3.43 -8.41
C GLU A 2 -10.22 -2.30 -7.48
N PHE A 3 -10.72 -1.07 -7.69
CA PHE A 3 -10.24 0.14 -7.02
C PHE A 3 -11.38 0.94 -6.37
N MET A 4 -12.50 0.28 -6.03
CA MET A 4 -13.55 0.96 -5.26
C MET A 4 -13.06 1.24 -3.84
N VAL A 5 -13.10 2.51 -3.47
CA VAL A 5 -12.75 3.01 -2.14
C VAL A 5 -13.74 2.45 -1.13
N ILE A 6 -13.23 2.00 0.03
CA ILE A 6 -14.02 1.51 1.18
C ILE A 6 -15.23 2.40 1.52
N LYS A 7 -15.18 3.71 1.21
CA LYS A 7 -16.25 4.65 1.50
C LYS A 7 -17.35 4.80 0.43
N VAL A 8 -17.08 4.51 -0.86
CA VAL A 8 -18.16 4.33 -1.84
C VAL A 8 -19.04 3.14 -1.44
N LEU A 9 -18.42 2.15 -0.78
CA LEU A 9 -19.08 0.96 -0.26
C LEU A 9 -19.84 1.20 1.06
N LEU A 10 -19.55 2.29 1.79
CA LEU A 10 -20.07 2.54 3.15
C LEU A 10 -20.87 3.85 3.29
N ASN A 11 -21.06 4.63 2.22
CA ASN A 11 -21.83 5.89 2.23
C ASN A 11 -21.38 6.91 3.30
N ILE A 12 -20.06 6.99 3.54
CA ILE A 12 -19.45 7.94 4.49
C ILE A 12 -18.85 9.10 3.69
N ASP A 13 -18.96 10.33 4.20
CA ASP A 13 -18.39 11.54 3.59
C ASP A 13 -16.95 11.31 3.08
N HIS A 14 -16.78 11.61 1.80
CA HIS A 14 -15.52 11.47 1.07
C HIS A 14 -14.63 12.66 1.39
N THR A 15 -13.36 12.38 1.67
CA THR A 15 -12.34 13.39 2.01
C THR A 15 -11.08 13.09 1.21
N TYR A 16 -10.21 14.07 1.05
CA TYR A 16 -8.96 13.93 0.30
C TYR A 16 -8.07 12.78 0.80
N GLN A 17 -8.15 12.40 2.09
CA GLN A 17 -7.42 11.27 2.64
C GLN A 17 -7.85 9.93 2.01
N HIS A 18 -9.10 9.83 1.55
CA HIS A 18 -9.59 8.62 0.87
C HIS A 18 -8.95 8.44 -0.49
N ASP A 19 -8.75 9.54 -1.23
CA ASP A 19 -8.05 9.50 -2.51
C ASP A 19 -6.57 9.12 -2.31
N LEU A 20 -5.92 9.65 -1.27
CA LEU A 20 -4.56 9.26 -0.90
C LEU A 20 -4.46 7.76 -0.53
N LYS A 21 -5.41 7.25 0.26
CA LYS A 21 -5.48 5.83 0.61
C LYS A 21 -5.71 4.97 -0.63
N LEU A 22 -6.57 5.40 -1.55
CA LEU A 22 -6.80 4.71 -2.81
C LEU A 22 -5.53 4.64 -3.65
N PHE A 23 -4.85 5.77 -3.81
CA PHE A 23 -3.60 5.86 -4.54
C PHE A 23 -2.55 4.92 -3.93
N PHE A 24 -2.47 4.83 -2.60
CA PHE A 24 -1.58 3.91 -1.93
C PHE A 24 -1.94 2.43 -2.14
N TYR A 25 -3.24 2.06 -2.09
CA TYR A 25 -3.67 0.71 -2.46
C TYR A 25 -3.27 0.36 -3.90
N MET A 26 -3.42 1.33 -4.83
CA MET A 26 -3.01 1.16 -6.22
C MET A 26 -1.51 0.94 -6.35
N LEU A 27 -0.68 1.73 -5.65
CA LEU A 27 0.78 1.55 -5.63
C LEU A 27 1.15 0.12 -5.19
N ILE A 28 0.59 -0.36 -4.08
CA ILE A 28 0.86 -1.71 -3.57
C ILE A 28 0.45 -2.76 -4.61
N TRP A 29 -0.74 -2.62 -5.19
CA TRP A 29 -1.23 -3.54 -6.22
C TRP A 29 -0.34 -3.55 -7.46
N GLN A 30 0.12 -2.38 -7.93
CA GLN A 30 1.05 -2.28 -9.06
C GLN A 30 2.38 -3.01 -8.77
N CYS A 31 3.00 -2.75 -7.62
CA CYS A 31 4.25 -3.41 -7.23
C CYS A 31 4.09 -4.93 -7.04
N ALA A 32 2.99 -5.37 -6.43
CA ALA A 32 2.73 -6.79 -6.13
C ALA A 32 2.19 -7.59 -7.31
N HIS A 33 1.48 -6.96 -8.25
CA HIS A 33 0.88 -7.64 -9.39
C HIS A 33 1.75 -7.47 -10.64
N HIS A 34 1.88 -6.23 -11.12
CA HIS A 34 2.63 -5.93 -12.33
C HIS A 34 4.15 -5.97 -12.13
N GLY A 35 4.64 -5.82 -10.89
CA GLY A 35 6.07 -5.98 -10.59
C GLY A 35 6.65 -7.31 -11.10
N TRP A 36 5.86 -8.39 -11.07
CA TRP A 36 6.25 -9.72 -11.54
C TRP A 36 6.27 -9.87 -13.07
N GLU A 37 5.66 -8.94 -13.82
CA GLU A 37 5.68 -8.92 -15.29
C GLU A 37 7.00 -8.34 -15.82
N PHE A 38 7.73 -7.60 -14.99
CA PHE A 38 9.06 -7.10 -15.33
C PHE A 38 10.09 -8.23 -15.30
N LYS A 39 11.04 -8.19 -16.24
CA LYS A 39 12.13 -9.16 -16.27
C LYS A 39 12.97 -9.02 -15.00
N PRO A 40 13.27 -10.13 -14.29
CA PRO A 40 14.23 -10.10 -13.20
C PRO A 40 15.57 -9.51 -13.70
N PRO A 41 16.27 -8.70 -12.88
CA PRO A 41 17.65 -8.33 -13.17
C PRO A 41 18.50 -9.59 -13.36
N GLN A 42 19.47 -9.57 -14.27
CA GLN A 42 20.35 -10.73 -14.53
C GLN A 42 21.08 -11.22 -13.27
N THR A 43 21.25 -10.34 -12.28
CA THR A 43 21.86 -10.58 -10.97
C THR A 43 20.93 -11.27 -9.96
N SER A 44 19.64 -11.42 -10.25
CA SER A 44 18.72 -12.15 -9.38
C SER A 44 18.90 -13.66 -9.54
N HIS A 45 19.85 -14.21 -8.80
CA HIS A 45 20.14 -15.65 -8.74
C HIS A 45 18.97 -16.49 -8.18
N GLN A 46 17.96 -15.84 -7.60
CA GLN A 46 16.74 -16.49 -7.13
C GLN A 46 15.63 -16.30 -8.16
N LEU A 47 15.39 -17.35 -8.96
CA LEU A 47 14.12 -17.55 -9.67
C LEU A 47 13.00 -17.81 -8.64
N GLN A 48 12.65 -16.80 -7.84
CA GLN A 48 11.41 -16.84 -7.08
C GLN A 48 10.26 -16.85 -8.08
N LYS A 49 9.36 -17.83 -7.94
CA LYS A 49 8.12 -17.87 -8.70
C LYS A 49 7.12 -16.93 -8.04
N ARG A 50 6.36 -16.22 -8.87
CA ARG A 50 5.18 -15.46 -8.44
C ARG A 50 4.31 -16.37 -7.55
N PRO A 51 3.79 -15.87 -6.41
CA PRO A 51 2.88 -16.66 -5.57
C PRO A 51 1.72 -17.22 -6.38
N GLU A 52 1.41 -18.52 -6.19
CA GLU A 52 0.32 -19.20 -6.93
C GLU A 52 -1.05 -18.57 -6.66
N SER A 53 -1.22 -17.98 -5.47
CA SER A 53 -2.39 -17.16 -5.14
C SER A 53 -1.93 -15.89 -4.42
N SER A 54 -2.34 -14.73 -4.94
CA SER A 54 -2.07 -13.45 -4.30
C SER A 54 -3.10 -13.19 -3.20
N THR A 55 -2.61 -12.82 -2.02
CA THR A 55 -3.49 -12.40 -0.91
C THR A 55 -4.29 -11.14 -1.25
N LEU A 56 -3.81 -10.34 -2.23
CA LEU A 56 -4.50 -9.16 -2.74
C LEU A 56 -5.84 -9.48 -3.42
N LYS A 57 -6.10 -10.74 -3.82
CA LYS A 57 -7.42 -11.13 -4.35
C LYS A 57 -8.57 -10.80 -3.38
N LYS A 58 -8.29 -10.85 -2.07
CA LYS A 58 -9.24 -10.51 -1.00
C LYS A 58 -9.54 -9.01 -0.90
N TRP A 59 -8.83 -8.16 -1.63
CA TRP A 59 -9.15 -6.73 -1.71
C TRP A 59 -10.35 -6.41 -2.59
N TYR A 60 -10.81 -7.38 -3.40
CA TYR A 60 -11.92 -7.19 -4.34
C TYR A 60 -12.82 -8.44 -4.49
N THR A 61 -12.65 -9.44 -3.61
CA THR A 61 -13.46 -10.67 -3.58
C THR A 61 -14.10 -10.81 -2.20
N GLY A 62 -15.40 -11.12 -2.15
CA GLY A 62 -16.16 -11.27 -0.91
C GLY A 62 -17.20 -10.16 -0.72
N THR A 63 -17.79 -10.09 0.47
CA THR A 63 -18.67 -9.00 0.87
C THR A 63 -17.88 -7.72 1.13
N TYR A 64 -18.55 -6.56 1.15
CA TYR A 64 -17.88 -5.29 1.46
C TYR A 64 -17.27 -5.25 2.87
N GLU A 65 -17.92 -5.89 3.84
CA GLU A 65 -17.41 -6.01 5.21
C GLU A 65 -16.14 -6.88 5.27
N GLU A 66 -16.12 -8.00 4.55
CA GLU A 66 -14.95 -8.87 4.44
C GLU A 66 -13.77 -8.14 3.78
N ILE A 67 -14.03 -7.42 2.68
CA ILE A 67 -13.02 -6.63 1.97
C ILE A 67 -12.46 -5.53 2.89
N ALA A 68 -13.31 -4.81 3.60
CA ALA A 68 -12.89 -3.74 4.51
C ALA A 68 -12.05 -4.29 5.67
N THR A 69 -12.51 -5.36 6.32
CA THR A 69 -11.81 -6.04 7.41
C THR A 69 -10.43 -6.51 6.97
N TYR A 70 -10.34 -7.12 5.78
CA TYR A 70 -9.08 -7.62 5.27
C TYR A 70 -8.09 -6.50 4.93
N LYS A 71 -8.56 -5.43 4.27
CA LYS A 71 -7.75 -4.24 3.99
C LYS A 71 -7.26 -3.58 5.27
N GLN A 72 -8.11 -3.45 6.29
CA GLN A 72 -7.73 -2.91 7.59
C GLN A 72 -6.63 -3.74 8.25
N GLY A 73 -6.81 -5.06 8.35
CA GLY A 73 -5.80 -5.96 8.92
C GLY A 73 -4.48 -5.94 8.14
N ASN A 74 -4.52 -5.78 6.81
CA ASN A 74 -3.32 -5.60 6.00
C ASN A 74 -2.61 -4.26 6.25
N MET A 75 -3.31 -3.23 6.71
CA MET A 75 -2.72 -1.93 7.04
C MET A 75 -2.21 -1.85 8.48
N GLU A 76 -2.53 -2.81 9.35
CA GLU A 76 -1.87 -3.00 10.64
C GLU A 76 -0.38 -3.36 10.47
N ALA A 77 0.46 -3.02 11.46
CA ALA A 77 1.91 -3.12 11.30
C ALA A 77 2.35 -4.57 11.02
N GLY A 78 1.76 -5.52 11.76
CA GLY A 78 2.02 -6.95 11.55
C GLY A 78 1.48 -7.45 10.22
N GLY A 79 0.27 -7.06 9.82
CA GLY A 79 -0.32 -7.49 8.55
C GLY A 79 0.42 -6.94 7.33
N PHE A 80 0.86 -5.69 7.40
CA PHE A 80 1.57 -5.01 6.33
C PHE A 80 2.90 -5.71 6.00
N GLU A 81 3.72 -5.97 7.01
CA GLU A 81 5.02 -6.64 6.81
C GLU A 81 4.86 -8.15 6.52
N ARG A 82 3.93 -8.82 7.20
CA ARG A 82 3.79 -10.28 7.08
C ARG A 82 3.16 -10.71 5.75
N PHE A 83 2.25 -9.92 5.20
CA PHE A 83 1.49 -10.26 4.01
C PHE A 83 1.88 -9.38 2.82
N LEU A 84 1.65 -8.07 2.88
CA LEU A 84 1.78 -7.20 1.71
C LEU A 84 3.22 -7.07 1.19
N MET A 85 4.18 -6.87 2.08
CA MET A 85 5.59 -6.75 1.68
C MET A 85 6.17 -8.05 1.12
N LYS A 86 5.49 -9.19 1.28
CA LYS A 86 5.89 -10.49 0.69
C LYS A 86 5.30 -10.75 -0.69
N GLU A 87 4.32 -9.95 -1.13
CA GLU A 87 3.72 -10.07 -2.46
C GLU A 87 4.61 -9.46 -3.55
N PHE A 88 5.55 -8.59 -3.16
CA PHE A 88 6.40 -7.88 -4.12
C PHE A 88 7.53 -8.80 -4.59
N PRO A 89 7.89 -8.77 -5.88
CA PRO A 89 9.07 -9.48 -6.34
C PRO A 89 10.34 -8.88 -5.71
N PRO A 90 11.41 -9.67 -5.53
CA PRO A 90 12.64 -9.20 -4.90
C PRO A 90 13.28 -7.96 -5.56
N TRP A 91 13.16 -7.82 -6.88
CA TRP A 91 13.69 -6.65 -7.60
C TRP A 91 12.87 -5.37 -7.42
N PHE A 92 11.75 -5.43 -6.68
CA PHE A 92 11.00 -4.26 -6.21
C PHE A 92 11.28 -3.96 -4.72
N ASP A 93 12.28 -4.60 -4.08
CA ASP A 93 12.58 -4.35 -2.67
C ASP A 93 12.91 -2.89 -2.36
N TRP A 94 13.46 -2.16 -3.34
CA TRP A 94 13.78 -0.73 -3.25
C TRP A 94 12.54 0.14 -2.95
N VAL A 95 11.33 -0.28 -3.34
CA VAL A 95 10.10 0.50 -3.11
C VAL A 95 9.48 0.23 -1.74
N LYS A 96 9.86 -0.86 -1.06
CA LYS A 96 9.29 -1.24 0.25
C LYS A 96 9.49 -0.16 1.32
N PRO A 97 10.66 0.50 1.46
CA PRO A 97 10.83 1.64 2.37
C PRO A 97 9.82 2.77 2.13
N LEU A 98 9.56 3.14 0.87
CA LEU A 98 8.53 4.12 0.51
C LEU A 98 7.14 3.67 0.99
N CYS A 99 6.77 2.43 0.69
CA CYS A 99 5.47 1.89 1.09
C CYS A 99 5.29 1.89 2.61
N ARG A 100 6.32 1.56 3.39
CA ARG A 100 6.30 1.62 4.86
C ARG A 100 6.09 3.05 5.36
N THR A 101 6.76 4.01 4.76
CA THR A 101 6.67 5.43 5.14
C THR A 101 5.27 5.96 4.86
N ILE A 102 4.74 5.76 3.65
CA ILE A 102 3.38 6.16 3.29
C ILE A 102 2.34 5.47 4.20
N ARG A 103 2.51 4.18 4.50
CA ARG A 103 1.63 3.47 5.43
C ARG A 103 1.60 4.14 6.80
N ARG A 104 2.76 4.52 7.36
CA ARG A 104 2.82 5.19 8.68
C ARG A 104 2.10 6.54 8.66
N ILE A 105 2.17 7.28 7.55
CA ILE A 105 1.50 8.56 7.37
C ILE A 105 -0.01 8.39 7.26
N LEU A 106 -0.48 7.45 6.44
CA LEU A 106 -1.91 7.28 6.13
C LEU A 106 -2.68 6.45 7.17
N PHE A 107 -1.95 5.61 7.93
CA PHE A 107 -2.49 4.68 8.93
C PHE A 107 -1.73 4.81 10.27
N PRO A 108 -1.70 6.02 10.86
CA PRO A 108 -1.00 6.24 12.13
C PRO A 108 -1.65 5.43 13.26
N HIS A 109 -0.83 4.98 14.22
CA HIS A 109 -1.27 4.22 15.38
C HIS A 109 -1.22 5.11 16.62
N GLY A 110 -2.34 5.18 17.35
CA GLY A 110 -2.42 5.70 18.71
C GLY A 110 -2.47 4.56 19.73
N GLU A 111 -2.74 4.89 20.99
CA GLU A 111 -2.81 3.92 22.10
C GLU A 111 -3.90 2.87 21.89
N GLU A 112 -5.01 3.24 21.24
CA GLU A 112 -6.17 2.36 20.98
C GLU A 112 -6.15 1.71 19.59
N GLY A 113 -5.05 1.82 18.84
CA GLY A 113 -4.92 1.25 17.48
C GLY A 113 -4.91 2.31 16.38
N LEU A 114 -5.49 2.00 15.22
CA LEU A 114 -5.50 2.90 14.06
C LEU A 114 -6.28 4.19 14.36
N ILE A 115 -5.62 5.34 14.23
CA ILE A 115 -6.29 6.63 14.41
C ILE A 115 -7.24 6.85 13.22
N VAL A 116 -8.52 7.06 13.53
CA VAL A 116 -9.57 7.30 12.55
C VAL A 116 -9.87 8.79 12.49
N GLY A 117 -9.80 9.37 11.28
CA GLY A 117 -10.12 10.78 11.04
C GLY A 117 -9.24 11.39 9.96
N THR A 118 -9.79 12.39 9.28
CA THR A 118 -9.06 13.19 8.29
C THR A 118 -8.59 14.49 8.92
N PRO A 119 -7.28 14.82 8.86
CA PRO A 119 -6.78 16.12 9.31
C PRO A 119 -7.47 17.25 8.55
N GLN A 120 -7.80 18.35 9.23
CA GLN A 120 -8.43 19.51 8.57
C GLN A 120 -7.48 20.19 7.59
N ASP A 121 -6.20 20.26 7.93
CA ASP A 121 -5.14 20.76 7.05
C ASP A 121 -4.58 19.62 6.18
N PRO A 122 -4.78 19.65 4.85
CA PRO A 122 -4.27 18.62 3.94
C PRO A 122 -2.76 18.50 3.89
N GLN A 123 -2.03 19.58 4.19
CA GLN A 123 -0.55 19.57 4.13
C GLN A 123 0.06 18.63 5.16
N ARG A 124 -0.67 18.33 6.24
CA ARG A 124 -0.26 17.30 7.22
C ARG A 124 -0.15 15.90 6.64
N LEU A 125 -0.79 15.63 5.49
CA LEU A 125 -0.64 14.39 4.74
C LEU A 125 0.14 14.58 3.43
N TYR A 126 -0.06 15.68 2.70
CA TYR A 126 0.61 15.89 1.41
C TYR A 126 2.12 16.07 1.57
N ASP A 127 2.57 17.02 2.38
CA ASP A 127 4.00 17.30 2.56
C ASP A 127 4.84 16.06 2.92
N PRO A 128 4.46 15.23 3.93
CA PRO A 128 5.24 14.05 4.25
C PRO A 128 5.17 12.95 3.18
N ILE A 129 4.07 12.86 2.41
CA ILE A 129 3.99 11.91 1.29
C ILE A 129 4.87 12.35 0.13
N ILE A 130 4.80 13.62 -0.27
CA ILE A 130 5.63 14.22 -1.32
C ILE A 130 7.11 14.03 -0.94
N LYS A 131 7.48 14.39 0.29
CA LYS A 131 8.84 14.18 0.79
C LYS A 131 9.28 12.71 0.70
N ALA A 132 8.41 11.77 1.05
CA ALA A 132 8.74 10.34 0.96
C ALA A 132 9.02 9.91 -0.49
N TYR A 133 8.26 10.43 -1.46
CA TYR A 133 8.54 10.22 -2.88
C TYR A 133 9.86 10.87 -3.30
N ASP A 134 10.08 12.14 -2.96
CA ASP A 134 11.30 12.87 -3.32
C ASP A 134 12.55 12.18 -2.77
N ASP A 135 12.53 11.77 -1.50
CA ASP A 135 13.62 11.02 -0.86
C ASP A 135 13.87 9.69 -1.60
N THR A 136 12.81 9.00 -2.04
CA THR A 136 12.94 7.72 -2.76
C THR A 136 13.48 7.91 -4.17
N ILE A 137 13.04 8.96 -4.87
CA ILE A 137 13.52 9.30 -6.22
C ILE A 137 15.00 9.68 -6.17
N ALA A 138 15.38 10.53 -5.21
CA ALA A 138 16.78 10.93 -5.04
C ALA A 138 17.70 9.72 -4.79
N LEU A 139 17.25 8.71 -4.05
CA LEU A 139 18.02 7.47 -3.86
C LEU A 139 18.22 6.72 -5.19
N ILE A 140 17.18 6.60 -6.01
CA ILE A 140 17.26 5.92 -7.32
C ILE A 140 18.16 6.67 -8.29
N GLU A 141 18.13 8.00 -8.29
CA GLU A 141 18.96 8.82 -9.19
C GLU A 141 20.46 8.79 -8.82
N THR A 142 20.79 8.34 -7.62
CA THR A 142 22.18 8.21 -7.15
C THR A 142 22.78 6.82 -7.33
N GLU A 143 21.98 5.82 -7.76
CA GLU A 143 22.41 4.44 -8.07
C GLU A 143 22.77 4.26 -9.55
#